data_AF-A0AAV7PJU6-F1
#
_entry.id   AF-A0AAV7PJU6-F1
#
_cell.length_a   1.000
_cell.length_b   1.000
_cell.length_c   1.000
_cell.angle_alpha   90.00
_cell.angle_beta   90.00
_cell.angle_gamma   90.00
#
_symmetry.space_group_name_H-M   'P 1'
#
loop_
_entity.id
_entity.type
_entity.pdbx_description
1 polymer ?
#
loop_
_entity_poly.entity_id
_entity_poly.type
_entity_poly.pdbx_seq_one_letter_code
_entity_poly.pdbx_strand_id
1 'polypeptide(L)'
;MLAVTVFGILTIINGTALQHKKIKLQEILSALKNVTQLCNRSEAVCSEIHVKDVITVHQKTTHHLDIFCKAAAALKKVKDVEEHLRLILSHLVERLTINGSEQHHGKNVICKRDEEVKPDVEVDLHTFLKDLRKVAQKQYWNLAALNHH
;
A
#
# COMPACT_ATOMS: atom_id res chain seq x y z
N MET A 1 17.08 -8.77 46.52
CA MET A 1 17.05 -7.91 45.32
C MET A 1 16.65 -8.79 44.13
N LEU A 2 15.39 -8.78 43.72
CA LEU A 2 14.92 -9.51 42.53
C LEU A 2 14.74 -8.51 41.39
N ALA A 3 15.81 -8.28 40.64
CA ALA A 3 15.76 -7.53 39.39
C ALA A 3 15.22 -8.46 38.29
N VAL A 4 13.91 -8.71 38.31
CA VAL A 4 13.24 -9.31 37.17
C VAL A 4 13.40 -8.32 36.01
N THR A 5 14.17 -8.76 35.03
CA THR A 5 14.69 -8.00 33.90
C THR A 5 13.54 -7.40 33.09
N VAL A 6 13.27 -6.12 33.31
CA VAL A 6 12.36 -5.26 32.51
C VAL A 6 12.66 -5.33 31.01
N PHE A 7 13.87 -5.79 30.63
CA PHE A 7 14.27 -6.09 29.26
C PHE A 7 13.37 -7.12 28.53
N GLY A 8 12.80 -8.12 29.21
CA GLY A 8 12.05 -9.19 28.53
C GLY A 8 10.69 -8.76 27.95
N ILE A 9 10.04 -7.76 28.54
CA ILE A 9 8.71 -7.29 28.11
C ILE A 9 8.83 -6.27 26.98
N LEU A 10 9.86 -5.41 27.02
CA LEU A 10 10.12 -4.42 25.98
C LEU A 10 10.44 -5.06 24.62
N THR A 11 11.12 -6.21 24.60
CA THR A 11 11.43 -6.94 23.34
C THR A 11 10.19 -7.52 22.66
N ILE A 12 9.19 -7.97 23.43
CA ILE A 12 7.96 -8.58 22.89
C ILE A 12 7.06 -7.51 22.24
N ILE A 13 6.97 -6.32 22.84
CA ILE A 13 6.11 -5.23 22.32
C ILE A 13 6.66 -4.70 21.00
N ASN A 14 7.97 -4.48 20.89
CA ASN A 14 8.58 -4.06 19.62
C ASN A 14 8.50 -5.16 18.55
N GLY A 15 8.68 -6.43 18.93
CA GLY A 15 8.55 -7.57 18.01
C GLY A 15 7.15 -7.71 17.40
N THR A 16 6.10 -7.54 18.21
CA THR A 16 4.70 -7.67 17.76
C THR A 16 4.26 -6.50 16.87
N ALA A 17 4.72 -5.27 17.14
CA ALA A 17 4.46 -4.12 16.27
C ALA A 17 5.13 -4.26 14.89
N LEU A 18 6.40 -4.71 14.87
CA LEU A 18 7.13 -4.98 13.62
C LEU A 18 6.49 -6.12 12.82
N GLN A 19 6.08 -7.20 13.50
CA GLN A 19 5.38 -8.32 12.88
C GLN A 19 4.03 -7.91 12.27
N HIS A 20 3.26 -7.07 12.97
CA HIS A 20 1.98 -6.56 12.47
C HIS A 20 2.18 -5.75 11.18
N LYS A 21 3.15 -4.82 11.14
CA LYS A 21 3.47 -4.04 9.93
C LYS A 21 3.90 -4.94 8.76
N LYS A 22 4.64 -6.01 9.05
CA LYS A 22 5.05 -6.99 8.03
C LYS A 22 3.86 -7.72 7.42
N ILE A 23 2.89 -8.16 8.24
CA ILE A 23 1.67 -8.83 7.77
C ILE A 23 0.87 -7.90 6.86
N LYS A 24 0.68 -6.64 7.25
CA LYS A 24 -0.03 -5.63 6.44
C LYS A 24 0.59 -5.44 5.05
N LEU A 25 1.91 -5.33 4.97
CA LEU A 25 2.60 -5.21 3.67
C LEU A 25 2.52 -6.48 2.85
N GLN A 26 2.52 -7.67 3.47
CA GLN A 26 2.30 -8.94 2.76
C GLN A 26 0.91 -9.00 2.14
N GLU A 27 -0.13 -8.53 2.83
CA GLU A 27 -1.49 -8.44 2.28
C GLU A 27 -1.55 -7.54 1.04
N ILE A 28 -0.93 -6.35 1.10
CA ILE A 28 -0.85 -5.43 -0.06
C ILE A 28 -0.12 -6.11 -1.23
N LEU A 29 1.03 -6.72 -0.96
CA LEU A 29 1.84 -7.37 -1.99
C LEU A 29 1.10 -8.56 -2.62
N SER A 30 0.33 -9.31 -1.83
CA SER A 30 -0.52 -10.40 -2.32
C SER A 30 -1.63 -9.87 -3.23
N ALA A 31 -2.35 -8.83 -2.81
CA ALA A 31 -3.39 -8.20 -3.62
C ALA A 31 -2.81 -7.62 -4.93
N LEU A 32 -1.67 -6.93 -4.87
CA LEU A 32 -0.96 -6.42 -6.05
C LEU A 32 -0.54 -7.53 -7.01
N LYS A 33 -0.06 -8.66 -6.49
CA LYS A 33 0.31 -9.81 -7.31
C LYS A 33 -0.91 -10.34 -8.08
N ASN A 34 -2.05 -10.46 -7.42
CA ASN A 34 -3.28 -10.96 -8.05
C ASN A 34 -3.76 -10.03 -9.18
N VAL A 35 -3.80 -8.72 -8.93
CA VAL A 35 -4.20 -7.73 -9.94
C VAL A 35 -3.21 -7.72 -11.11
N THR A 36 -1.90 -7.75 -10.82
CA THR A 36 -0.86 -7.75 -11.86
C THR A 36 -0.92 -9.02 -12.71
N GLN A 37 -1.20 -10.18 -12.10
CA GLN A 37 -1.35 -11.44 -12.85
C GLN A 37 -2.55 -11.40 -13.79
N LEU A 38 -3.66 -10.80 -13.36
CA LEU A 38 -4.81 -10.58 -14.24
C LEU A 38 -4.43 -9.65 -15.40
N CYS A 39 -3.79 -8.51 -15.10
CA CYS A 39 -3.34 -7.58 -16.13
C CYS A 39 -2.29 -8.18 -17.09
N ASN A 40 -1.43 -9.10 -16.64
CA ASN A 40 -0.48 -9.77 -17.53
C ASN A 40 -1.14 -10.79 -18.46
N ARG A 41 -2.27 -11.38 -18.05
CA ARG A 41 -3.04 -12.30 -18.90
C ARG A 41 -3.88 -11.56 -19.93
N SER A 42 -4.29 -10.34 -19.59
CA SER A 42 -5.12 -9.47 -20.41
C SER A 42 -4.46 -8.10 -20.55
N GLU A 43 -3.28 -8.05 -21.18
CA GLU A 43 -2.43 -6.84 -21.25
C GLU A 43 -3.16 -5.66 -21.93
N ALA A 44 -4.00 -5.94 -22.92
CA ALA A 44 -4.84 -4.93 -23.58
C ALA A 44 -5.80 -4.23 -22.60
N VAL A 45 -6.42 -4.99 -21.68
CA VAL A 45 -7.45 -4.46 -20.76
C VAL A 45 -6.84 -3.48 -19.76
N CYS A 46 -5.65 -3.76 -19.22
CA CYS A 46 -5.03 -2.87 -18.24
C CYS A 46 -4.22 -1.73 -18.84
N SER A 47 -3.79 -1.83 -20.10
CA SER A 47 -3.02 -0.77 -20.77
C SER A 47 -3.91 0.37 -21.27
N GLU A 48 -5.20 0.10 -21.50
CA GLU A 48 -6.19 1.12 -21.90
C GLU A 48 -6.73 1.91 -20.71
N ILE A 49 -6.65 1.35 -19.50
CA ILE A 49 -7.10 2.00 -18.27
C ILE A 49 -6.02 2.96 -17.78
N HIS A 50 -6.38 4.23 -17.68
CA HIS A 50 -5.50 5.27 -17.17
C HIS A 50 -5.88 5.66 -15.75
N VAL A 51 -4.87 5.90 -14.92
CA VAL A 51 -5.00 6.24 -13.51
C VAL A 51 -4.08 7.43 -13.20
N LYS A 52 -4.51 8.34 -12.33
CA LYS A 52 -3.70 9.47 -11.90
C LYS A 52 -2.38 8.99 -11.27
N ASP A 53 -1.25 9.49 -11.75
CA ASP A 53 0.08 9.10 -11.28
C ASP A 53 0.43 9.76 -9.93
N VAL A 54 -0.19 9.24 -8.87
CA VAL A 54 0.12 9.68 -7.50
C VAL A 54 1.44 9.15 -7.00
N ILE A 55 2.00 8.11 -7.62
CA ILE A 55 3.16 7.39 -7.09
C ILE A 55 4.43 8.17 -7.44
N THR A 56 4.63 8.51 -8.71
CA THR A 56 5.82 9.24 -9.17
C THR A 56 5.86 10.64 -8.56
N VAL A 57 4.71 11.29 -8.43
CA VAL A 57 4.59 12.65 -7.87
C VAL A 57 4.94 12.69 -6.37
N HIS A 58 4.59 11.64 -5.60
CA HIS A 58 4.73 11.66 -4.14
C HIS A 58 5.94 10.87 -3.61
N GLN A 59 6.66 10.15 -4.47
CA GLN A 59 7.82 9.32 -4.10
C GLN A 59 8.95 10.08 -3.39
N LYS A 60 9.09 11.39 -3.61
CA LYS A 60 10.18 12.21 -3.04
C LYS A 60 9.81 12.97 -1.77
N THR A 61 8.52 13.14 -1.47
CA THR A 61 8.07 14.18 -0.52
C THR A 61 7.09 13.68 0.55
N THR A 62 6.59 12.46 0.44
CA THR A 62 5.42 12.02 1.23
C THR A 62 5.64 10.68 1.91
N HIS A 63 5.03 10.49 3.07
CA HIS A 63 5.10 9.24 3.81
C HIS A 63 4.45 8.10 2.99
N HIS A 64 4.96 6.87 3.10
CA HIS A 64 4.47 5.74 2.29
C HIS A 64 3.00 5.40 2.55
N LEU A 65 2.50 5.66 3.77
CA LEU A 65 1.08 5.52 4.10
C LEU A 65 0.20 6.46 3.28
N ASP A 66 0.65 7.69 3.04
CA ASP A 66 -0.06 8.66 2.19
C ASP A 66 -0.08 8.21 0.73
N ILE A 67 1.01 7.58 0.26
CA ILE A 67 1.07 6.98 -1.08
C ILE A 67 0.02 5.87 -1.19
N PHE A 68 -0.14 5.01 -0.18
CA PHE A 68 -1.19 3.97 -0.20
C PHE A 68 -2.61 4.55 -0.18
N CYS A 69 -2.87 5.58 0.63
CA CYS A 69 -4.16 6.26 0.65
C CYS A 69 -4.49 6.93 -0.68
N LYS A 70 -3.54 7.67 -1.27
CA LYS A 70 -3.71 8.33 -2.57
C LYS A 70 -3.85 7.32 -3.70
N ALA A 71 -3.13 6.21 -3.65
CA ALA A 71 -3.27 5.13 -4.62
C ALA A 71 -4.65 4.47 -4.53
N ALA A 72 -5.16 4.23 -3.32
CA ALA A 72 -6.53 3.75 -3.14
C ALA A 72 -7.56 4.74 -3.70
N ALA A 73 -7.38 6.04 -3.47
CA ALA A 73 -8.26 7.07 -4.00
C ALA A 73 -8.23 7.16 -5.54
N ALA A 74 -7.04 7.01 -6.15
CA ALA A 74 -6.89 7.00 -7.60
C ALA A 74 -7.56 5.76 -8.23
N LEU A 75 -7.33 4.57 -7.66
CA LEU A 75 -7.93 3.32 -8.14
C LEU A 75 -9.46 3.27 -7.97
N LYS A 76 -10.03 3.92 -6.94
CA LYS A 76 -11.49 4.07 -6.78
C LYS A 76 -12.16 4.84 -7.92
N LYS A 77 -11.41 5.71 -8.62
CA LYS A 77 -11.93 6.52 -9.72
C LYS A 77 -11.93 5.77 -11.06
N VAL A 78 -11.30 4.60 -11.13
CA VAL A 78 -11.37 3.72 -12.29
C VAL A 78 -12.80 3.21 -12.41
N LYS A 79 -13.49 3.66 -13.46
CA LYS A 79 -14.85 3.24 -13.82
C LYS A 79 -14.77 2.40 -15.10
N ASP A 80 -15.89 1.75 -15.44
CA ASP A 80 -16.08 1.10 -16.74
C ASP A 80 -15.05 -0.01 -17.04
N VAL A 81 -14.76 -0.84 -16.03
CA VAL A 81 -13.94 -2.05 -16.17
C VAL A 81 -14.78 -3.30 -16.01
N GLU A 82 -14.31 -4.41 -16.57
CA GLU A 82 -14.93 -5.72 -16.41
C GLU A 82 -15.18 -6.04 -14.93
N GLU A 83 -16.30 -6.70 -14.62
CA GLU A 83 -16.73 -6.97 -13.25
C GLU A 83 -15.66 -7.74 -12.44
N HIS A 84 -14.95 -8.67 -13.08
CA HIS A 84 -13.89 -9.43 -12.45
C HIS A 84 -12.71 -8.54 -12.02
N LEU A 85 -12.27 -7.64 -12.92
CA LEU A 85 -11.21 -6.67 -12.63
C LEU A 85 -11.68 -5.67 -11.55
N ARG A 86 -12.94 -5.23 -11.59
CA ARG A 86 -13.55 -4.36 -10.58
C ARG A 86 -13.47 -4.97 -9.18
N LEU A 87 -13.81 -6.25 -9.03
CA LEU A 87 -13.77 -6.95 -7.73
C LEU A 87 -12.34 -7.05 -7.19
N ILE A 88 -11.39 -7.40 -8.05
CA ILE A 88 -9.98 -7.55 -7.68
C ILE A 88 -9.36 -6.19 -7.32
N LEU A 89 -9.65 -5.13 -8.09
CA LEU A 89 -9.25 -3.76 -7.77
C LEU A 89 -9.89 -3.27 -6.47
N SER A 90 -11.16 -3.60 -6.22
CA SER A 90 -11.84 -3.22 -4.97
C SER A 90 -11.17 -3.86 -3.76
N HIS A 91 -10.74 -5.12 -3.86
CA HIS A 91 -9.98 -5.77 -2.81
C HIS A 91 -8.61 -5.11 -2.58
N LEU A 92 -7.89 -4.77 -3.65
CA LEU A 92 -6.64 -4.01 -3.54
C LEU A 92 -6.86 -2.65 -2.87
N VAL A 93 -7.88 -1.90 -3.28
CA VAL A 93 -8.27 -0.62 -2.71
C VAL A 93 -8.56 -0.73 -1.21
N GLU A 94 -9.27 -1.77 -0.80
CA GLU A 94 -9.56 -2.04 0.60
C GLU A 94 -8.26 -2.27 1.39
N ARG A 95 -7.38 -3.15 0.91
CA ARG A 95 -6.08 -3.40 1.56
C ARG A 95 -5.22 -2.14 1.65
N LEU A 96 -5.18 -1.33 0.59
CA LEU A 96 -4.46 -0.06 0.59
C LEU A 96 -5.08 0.95 1.57
N THR A 97 -6.41 1.00 1.68
CA THR A 97 -7.10 1.91 2.61
C THR A 97 -6.85 1.52 4.06
N ILE A 98 -6.98 0.23 4.39
CA ILE A 98 -6.75 -0.30 5.75
C ILE A 98 -5.29 -0.10 6.14
N ASN A 99 -4.36 -0.38 5.23
CA ASN A 99 -2.92 -0.35 5.55
C ASN A 99 -2.30 1.03 5.41
N GLY A 100 -2.88 1.92 4.59
CA GLY A 100 -2.57 3.34 4.58
C GLY A 100 -3.14 4.07 5.81
N SER A 101 -4.14 3.48 6.47
CA SER A 101 -4.67 4.01 7.73
C SER A 101 -3.93 3.40 8.93
N GLU A 102 -3.03 4.16 9.55
CA GLU A 102 -2.32 3.73 10.76
C GLU A 102 -2.47 4.76 11.89
N GLN A 103 -2.36 4.29 13.14
CA GLN A 103 -2.12 5.18 14.27
C GLN A 103 -0.69 5.72 14.19
N HIS A 104 -0.56 7.00 13.85
CA HIS A 104 0.70 7.72 13.90
C HIS A 104 0.67 8.68 15.10
N HIS A 105 1.51 8.43 16.11
CA HIS A 105 1.57 9.21 17.36
C HIS A 105 0.21 9.43 18.06
N GLY A 106 -0.58 8.37 18.23
CA GLY A 106 -1.88 8.44 18.92
C GLY A 106 -2.99 9.15 18.14
N LYS A 107 -2.73 9.54 16.88
CA LYS A 107 -3.74 10.03 15.95
C LYS A 107 -4.00 8.96 14.89
N ASN A 108 -5.27 8.66 14.64
CA ASN A 108 -5.66 7.85 13.49
C ASN A 108 -5.40 8.68 12.23
N VAL A 109 -4.35 8.34 11.48
CA VAL A 109 -4.21 8.83 10.11
C VAL A 109 -5.18 8.00 9.29
N ILE A 110 -6.35 8.57 9.01
CA ILE A 110 -7.37 7.92 8.19
C ILE A 110 -7.16 8.42 6.77
N CYS A 111 -7.14 7.51 5.79
CA CYS A 111 -7.19 7.92 4.38
C CYS A 111 -8.40 8.85 4.19
N LYS A 112 -8.14 10.14 3.94
CA LYS A 112 -9.22 11.10 3.69
C LYS A 112 -9.96 10.65 2.45
N ARG A 113 -11.27 10.43 2.58
CA ARG A 113 -12.10 9.82 1.52
C ARG A 113 -12.06 10.61 0.21
N ASP A 114 -11.78 11.90 0.30
CA ASP A 114 -11.77 12.85 -0.82
C ASP A 114 -10.48 13.66 -0.88
N GLU A 115 -9.32 13.03 -0.60
CA GLU A 115 -8.06 13.72 -0.86
C GLU A 115 -7.96 14.04 -2.36
N GLU A 116 -7.95 15.33 -2.68
CA GLU A 116 -7.97 15.79 -4.06
C GLU A 116 -6.66 15.41 -4.73
N VAL A 117 -6.73 14.34 -5.53
CA VAL A 117 -5.61 13.85 -6.32
C VAL A 117 -5.41 14.84 -7.49
N LYS A 118 -4.54 15.85 -7.28
CA LYS A 118 -4.09 16.88 -8.25
C LYS A 118 -2.85 16.55 -9.13
N PRO A 119 -2.45 15.29 -9.41
CA PRO A 119 -1.68 15.04 -10.61
C PRO A 119 -2.57 15.29 -11.83
N ASP A 120 -2.10 16.15 -12.74
CA ASP A 120 -2.63 16.24 -14.11
C ASP A 120 -2.06 15.13 -15.02
N VAL A 121 -1.09 14.37 -14.50
CA VAL A 121 -0.44 13.26 -15.21
C VAL A 121 -1.18 11.96 -14.91
N GLU A 122 -1.56 11.25 -15.97
CA GLU A 122 -2.10 9.90 -15.90
C GLU A 122 -1.07 8.90 -16.44
N VAL A 123 -1.17 7.68 -15.94
CA VAL A 123 -0.33 6.54 -16.33
C VAL A 123 -1.23 5.33 -16.51
N ASP A 124 -0.85 4.39 -17.38
CA ASP A 124 -1.59 3.16 -17.54
C ASP A 124 -1.62 2.34 -16.23
N LEU A 125 -2.70 1.59 -16.01
CA LEU A 125 -2.93 0.83 -14.79
C LEU A 125 -1.82 -0.21 -14.55
N HIS A 126 -1.22 -0.78 -15.60
CA HIS A 126 -0.16 -1.77 -15.45
C HIS A 126 1.11 -1.17 -14.84
N THR A 127 1.56 -0.05 -15.40
CA THR A 127 2.70 0.72 -14.90
C THR A 127 2.42 1.23 -13.49
N PHE A 128 1.21 1.74 -13.25
CA PHE A 128 0.77 2.15 -11.91
C PHE A 128 0.92 1.02 -10.87
N LEU A 129 0.41 -0.17 -11.17
CA LEU A 129 0.48 -1.34 -10.28
C LEU A 129 1.92 -1.81 -10.05
N LYS A 130 2.76 -1.78 -11.10
CA LYS A 130 4.19 -2.11 -10.99
C LYS A 130 4.91 -1.16 -10.05
N ASP A 131 4.67 0.14 -10.16
CA ASP A 131 5.35 1.12 -9.32
C ASP A 131 4.83 1.09 -7.88
N LEU A 132 3.54 0.84 -7.68
CA LEU A 132 2.96 0.66 -6.34
C LEU A 132 3.57 -0.56 -5.65
N ARG A 133 3.81 -1.64 -6.40
CA ARG A 133 4.49 -2.83 -5.90
C ARG A 133 5.93 -2.52 -5.48
N LYS A 134 6.69 -1.74 -6.25
CA LYS A 134 8.05 -1.32 -5.85
C LYS A 134 8.02 -0.55 -4.53
N VAL A 135 7.06 0.35 -4.34
CA VAL A 135 6.89 1.10 -3.07
C VAL A 135 6.63 0.13 -1.92
N ALA A 136 5.66 -0.78 -2.05
CA ALA A 136 5.33 -1.75 -1.01
C ALA A 136 6.51 -2.70 -0.69
N GLN A 137 7.24 -3.17 -1.71
CA GLN A 137 8.43 -4.02 -1.54
C GLN A 137 9.56 -3.29 -0.80
N LYS A 138 9.83 -2.03 -1.16
CA LYS A 138 10.82 -1.20 -0.48
C LYS A 138 10.50 -1.08 1.01
N GLN A 139 9.25 -0.82 1.37
CA GLN A 139 8.84 -0.75 2.78
C GLN A 139 8.96 -2.10 3.48
N TYR A 140 8.63 -3.20 2.80
CA TYR A 140 8.76 -4.54 3.36
C TYR A 140 10.23 -4.90 3.66
N TRP A 141 11.15 -4.57 2.75
CA TRP A 141 12.57 -4.80 2.96
C TRP A 141 13.18 -3.89 4.02
N ASN A 142 12.76 -2.63 4.09
CA ASN A 142 13.17 -1.72 5.17
C ASN A 142 12.80 -2.28 6.55
N LEU A 143 11.60 -2.84 6.70
CA LEU A 143 11.20 -3.51 7.95
C LEU A 143 11.98 -4.79 8.22
N ALA A 144 12.34 -5.56 7.17
CA ALA A 144 13.15 -6.76 7.33
C ALA A 144 14.57 -6.42 7.82
N ALA A 145 15.18 -5.34 7.31
CA ALA A 145 16.52 -4.90 7.71
C ALA A 145 16.58 -4.48 9.19
N LEU A 146 15.50 -3.88 9.73
CA LEU A 146 15.41 -3.50 11.14
C LEU A 146 15.35 -4.70 12.10
N ASN A 147 15.07 -5.92 11.62
CA ASN A 147 15.10 -7.14 12.44
C ASN A 147 16.49 -7.83 12.46
N HIS A 148 17.43 -7.39 11.63
CA HIS A 148 18.77 -7.98 11.52
C HIS A 148 19.87 -7.13 12.21
N HIS A 149 19.50 -6.00 12.82
CA HIS A 149 20.35 -5.15 13.66
C HIS A 149 19.97 -5.32 15.13
#